data_AF-A0A8H7LLQ8-F1
#
_entry.id   AF-A0A8H7LLQ8-F1
#
_cell.length_a   1.000
_cell.length_b   1.000
_cell.length_c   1.000
_cell.angle_alpha   90.00
_cell.angle_beta   90.00
_cell.angle_gamma   90.00
#
_symmetry.space_group_name_H-M   'P 1'
#
loop_
_entity.id
_entity.type
_entity.pdbx_description
1 polymer ?
#
loop_
_entity_poly.entity_id
_entity_poly.type
_entity_poly.pdbx_seq_one_letter_code
_entity_poly.pdbx_strand_id
1 'polypeptide(L)'
;MLIFWSALASFIPATFGAPVSGNTKDASPCTNPVIRKEWRTLSQDQRDQFHKAVKCLQDKPSALNVEESRNLYDDFTYVHYTINETIHHVSSFFPWHRYFIVLREQAMAGCGYSDPMPYWDWTRDSTPETFRNSEIFDNEKGFGDDGTGKTNWTDGLCVEDGPYAGLHVNVPEPHCLTRQFNISEQLMTNWTKSLVDEIMEYPDYLSFWNNTERHPHDNIHRIVGGDLKRQYSSNDPLFFLHHAQVDRLWTLWQGRNETRLHDYAGNTVQNMTANTASLGDEMFTLGFAPERDVQSLMDTMASGLCYTYDDAGDWES
;
A
#
# COMPACT_ATOMS: atom_id res chain seq x y z
N MET A 1 64.31 -13.08 -3.74
CA MET A 1 63.19 -13.46 -2.84
C MET A 1 62.18 -12.33 -2.88
N LEU A 2 61.16 -12.45 -3.73
CA LEU A 2 60.12 -11.42 -3.92
C LEU A 2 58.98 -11.73 -2.94
N ILE A 3 58.75 -10.83 -1.99
CA ILE A 3 57.67 -10.95 -1.01
C ILE A 3 56.41 -10.33 -1.64
N PHE A 4 55.47 -11.18 -2.05
CA PHE A 4 54.14 -10.75 -2.43
C PHE A 4 53.37 -10.36 -1.17
N TRP A 5 53.01 -9.07 -1.07
CA TRP A 5 52.01 -8.60 -0.11
C TRP A 5 50.63 -8.91 -0.70
N SER A 6 50.00 -9.99 -0.24
CA SER A 6 48.57 -10.22 -0.43
C SER A 6 47.81 -9.26 0.49
N ALA A 7 47.29 -8.17 -0.08
CA ALA A 7 46.28 -7.37 0.59
C ALA A 7 45.03 -8.23 0.75
N LEU A 8 44.76 -8.68 1.98
CA LEU A 8 43.46 -9.21 2.37
C LEU A 8 42.46 -8.06 2.26
N ALA A 9 41.71 -8.02 1.15
CA ALA A 9 40.49 -7.24 1.06
C ALA A 9 39.56 -7.78 2.15
N SER A 10 39.42 -7.02 3.24
CA SER A 10 38.42 -7.29 4.26
C SER A 10 37.07 -7.04 3.63
N PHE A 11 36.36 -8.12 3.26
CA PHE A 11 34.94 -8.05 2.95
C PHE A 11 34.23 -7.61 4.23
N ILE A 12 33.92 -6.31 4.33
CA ILE A 12 32.95 -5.83 5.30
C ILE A 12 31.62 -6.45 4.85
N PRO A 13 30.98 -7.33 5.64
CA PRO A 13 29.66 -7.84 5.30
C PRO A 13 28.73 -6.65 5.09
N ALA A 14 27.96 -6.64 4.00
CA ALA A 14 26.90 -5.65 3.84
C ALA A 14 26.05 -5.64 5.12
N THR A 15 25.90 -4.47 5.74
CA THR A 15 25.11 -4.33 6.95
C THR A 15 23.64 -4.36 6.56
N PHE A 16 23.00 -5.52 6.71
CA PHE A 16 21.56 -5.68 6.51
C PHE A 16 20.77 -4.99 7.62
N GLY A 17 19.60 -4.45 7.26
CA GLY A 17 18.60 -4.01 8.20
C GLY A 17 17.99 -5.20 8.95
N ALA A 18 17.44 -4.95 10.13
CA ALA A 18 16.58 -5.93 10.78
C ALA A 18 15.24 -6.03 10.01
N PRO A 19 14.56 -7.19 10.02
CA PRO A 19 13.20 -7.31 9.51
C PRO A 19 12.29 -6.23 10.09
N VAL A 20 11.30 -5.79 9.31
CA VAL A 20 10.30 -4.83 9.84
C VAL A 20 9.59 -5.50 11.01
N SER A 21 9.56 -4.78 12.13
CA SER A 21 8.93 -5.26 13.35
C SER A 21 7.41 -5.31 13.16
N GLY A 22 6.88 -6.43 12.66
CA GLY A 22 5.44 -6.65 12.56
C GLY A 22 4.77 -6.57 13.93
N ASN A 23 3.56 -6.01 14.01
CA ASN A 23 2.79 -6.02 15.26
C ASN A 23 2.51 -7.49 15.59
N THR A 24 2.92 -7.93 16.78
CA THR A 24 2.71 -9.30 17.24
C THR A 24 1.22 -9.57 17.38
N LYS A 25 0.81 -10.85 17.26
CA LYS A 25 -0.55 -11.32 17.62
C LYS A 25 -0.75 -11.15 19.13
N ASP A 26 -0.87 -9.92 19.60
CA ASP A 26 -1.19 -9.61 20.99
C ASP A 26 -2.70 -9.81 21.18
N ALA A 27 -3.05 -10.68 22.12
CA ALA A 27 -4.44 -10.96 22.47
C ALA A 27 -5.06 -9.85 23.35
N SER A 28 -4.29 -8.83 23.72
CA SER A 28 -4.77 -7.69 24.50
C SER A 28 -5.85 -6.93 23.73
N PRO A 29 -7.01 -6.67 24.35
CA PRO A 29 -8.10 -5.97 23.69
C PRO A 29 -7.69 -4.52 23.35
N CYS A 30 -7.99 -4.08 22.13
CA CYS A 30 -7.78 -2.69 21.73
C CYS A 30 -8.79 -1.78 22.45
N THR A 31 -8.31 -0.94 23.36
CA THR A 31 -9.15 0.00 24.11
C THR A 31 -9.05 1.44 23.63
N ASN A 32 -8.01 1.77 22.86
CA ASN A 32 -7.76 3.13 22.37
C ASN A 32 -7.18 3.06 20.95
N PRO A 33 -8.03 2.82 19.94
CA PRO A 33 -7.57 2.69 18.57
C PRO A 33 -7.04 4.02 18.05
N VAL A 34 -5.97 3.96 17.25
CA VAL A 34 -5.57 5.13 16.47
C VAL A 34 -6.55 5.36 15.31
N ILE A 35 -6.75 6.61 14.93
CA ILE A 35 -7.73 6.99 13.90
C ILE A 35 -6.98 7.35 12.61
N ARG A 36 -7.12 6.52 11.58
CA ARG A 36 -6.68 6.83 10.22
C ARG A 36 -7.63 7.83 9.59
N LYS A 37 -7.08 8.86 8.95
CA LYS A 37 -7.83 10.03 8.48
C LYS A 37 -7.66 10.27 6.99
N GLU A 38 -8.66 10.91 6.38
CA GLU A 38 -8.57 11.31 4.98
C GLU A 38 -7.47 12.37 4.81
N TRP A 39 -6.60 12.21 3.80
CA TRP A 39 -5.40 13.03 3.59
C TRP A 39 -5.67 14.54 3.68
N ARG A 40 -6.78 15.01 3.10
CA ARG A 40 -7.09 16.46 3.02
C ARG A 40 -7.52 17.04 4.36
N THR A 41 -7.80 16.20 5.36
CA THR A 41 -8.09 16.64 6.73
C THR A 41 -6.83 16.85 7.58
N LEU A 42 -5.67 16.33 7.12
CA LEU A 42 -4.40 16.50 7.82
C LEU A 42 -3.90 17.95 7.72
N SER A 43 -3.19 18.41 8.75
CA SER A 43 -2.46 19.68 8.69
C SER A 43 -1.23 19.57 7.77
N GLN A 44 -0.70 20.70 7.29
CA GLN A 44 0.52 20.69 6.48
C GLN A 44 1.70 20.04 7.21
N ASP A 45 1.86 20.30 8.52
CA ASP A 45 2.93 19.69 9.32
C ASP A 45 2.85 18.15 9.32
N GLN A 46 1.64 17.57 9.37
CA GLN A 46 1.45 16.12 9.33
C GLN A 46 1.79 15.56 7.94
N ARG A 47 1.40 16.26 6.88
CA ARG A 47 1.74 15.90 5.48
C ARG A 47 3.25 15.93 5.26
N ASP A 48 3.91 16.99 5.72
CA ASP A 48 5.35 17.14 5.62
C ASP A 48 6.10 16.03 6.40
N GLN A 49 5.61 15.67 7.60
CA GLN A 49 6.15 14.56 8.37
C GLN A 49 5.99 13.21 7.66
N PHE A 50 4.83 12.97 7.02
CA PHE A 50 4.60 11.79 6.21
C PHE A 50 5.63 11.69 5.07
N HIS A 51 5.76 12.74 4.25
CA HIS A 51 6.69 12.75 3.12
C HIS A 51 8.15 12.60 3.59
N LYS A 52 8.53 13.25 4.69
CA LYS A 52 9.86 13.11 5.28
C LYS A 52 10.16 11.67 5.68
N ALA A 53 9.21 11.00 6.34
CA ALA A 53 9.40 9.63 6.78
C ALA A 53 9.44 8.64 5.61
N VAL A 54 8.61 8.84 4.57
CA VAL A 54 8.69 8.05 3.33
C VAL A 54 10.09 8.15 2.70
N LYS A 55 10.63 9.37 2.55
CA LYS A 55 11.97 9.58 1.98
C LYS A 55 13.07 8.94 2.82
N CYS A 56 12.96 9.02 4.14
CA CYS A 56 13.91 8.42 5.07
C CYS A 56 14.05 6.89 4.88
N LEU A 57 13.04 6.19 4.36
CA LEU A 57 13.15 4.76 4.06
C LEU A 57 14.20 4.46 2.98
N GLN A 58 14.51 5.41 2.09
CA GLN A 58 15.60 5.27 1.11
C GLN A 58 16.99 5.25 1.75
N ASP A 59 17.13 5.86 2.93
CA ASP A 59 18.38 5.93 3.69
C ASP A 59 18.57 4.74 4.63
N LYS A 60 17.54 3.92 4.83
CA LYS A 60 17.60 2.73 5.69
C LYS A 60 18.13 1.55 4.89
N PRO A 61 19.05 0.75 5.45
CA PRO A 61 19.51 -0.46 4.79
C PRO A 61 18.33 -1.40 4.52
N SER A 62 18.36 -2.09 3.39
CA SER A 62 17.39 -3.15 3.09
C SER A 62 17.42 -4.21 4.20
N ALA A 63 16.23 -4.63 4.62
CA ALA A 63 16.00 -5.75 5.52
C ALA A 63 16.06 -7.11 4.80
N LEU A 64 16.05 -7.09 3.46
CA LEU A 64 16.19 -8.27 2.61
C LEU A 64 17.64 -8.43 2.15
N ASN A 65 17.98 -9.66 1.76
CA ASN A 65 19.29 -9.98 1.20
C ASN A 65 19.15 -10.38 -0.28
N VAL A 66 18.68 -9.43 -1.09
CA VAL A 66 18.43 -9.60 -2.53
C VAL A 66 19.07 -8.43 -3.30
N GLU A 67 19.51 -8.67 -4.52
CA GLU A 67 20.33 -7.70 -5.29
C GLU A 67 19.51 -6.51 -5.79
N GLU A 68 18.24 -6.76 -6.11
CA GLU A 68 17.30 -5.78 -6.67
C GLU A 68 16.84 -4.75 -5.64
N SER A 69 16.82 -5.12 -4.34
CA SER A 69 16.41 -4.24 -3.25
C SER A 69 17.62 -3.62 -2.56
N ARG A 70 17.76 -2.28 -2.62
CA ARG A 70 18.94 -1.59 -2.09
C ARG A 70 18.72 -0.95 -0.72
N ASN A 71 17.48 -0.65 -0.39
CA ASN A 71 17.10 0.04 0.83
C ASN A 71 15.72 -0.45 1.31
N LEU A 72 15.32 -0.01 2.51
CA LEU A 72 14.04 -0.41 3.08
C LEU A 72 12.84 0.06 2.25
N TYR A 73 12.98 1.14 1.48
CA TYR A 73 11.92 1.58 0.56
C TYR A 73 11.70 0.55 -0.55
N ASP A 74 12.78 0.08 -1.17
CA ASP A 74 12.75 -0.92 -2.24
C ASP A 74 12.22 -2.27 -1.76
N ASP A 75 12.43 -2.64 -0.49
CA ASP A 75 11.95 -3.93 0.05
C ASP A 75 10.43 -4.08 -0.06
N PHE A 76 9.68 -3.00 0.20
CA PHE A 76 8.23 -3.01 0.03
C PHE A 76 7.86 -3.35 -1.42
N THR A 77 8.49 -2.68 -2.39
CA THR A 77 8.26 -2.96 -3.81
C THR A 77 8.71 -4.34 -4.20
N TYR A 78 9.88 -4.79 -3.75
CA TYR A 78 10.39 -6.11 -4.06
C TYR A 78 9.42 -7.20 -3.61
N VAL A 79 8.92 -7.12 -2.37
CA VAL A 79 7.98 -8.11 -1.84
C VAL A 79 6.70 -8.11 -2.66
N HIS A 80 6.06 -6.95 -2.83
CA HIS A 80 4.80 -6.82 -3.57
C HIS A 80 4.92 -7.29 -5.02
N TYR A 81 5.98 -6.87 -5.70
CA TYR A 81 6.29 -7.27 -7.07
C TYR A 81 6.48 -8.78 -7.21
N THR A 82 7.27 -9.39 -6.31
CA THR A 82 7.66 -10.80 -6.41
C THR A 82 6.51 -11.75 -6.17
N ILE A 83 5.60 -11.43 -5.24
CA ILE A 83 4.49 -12.32 -4.87
C ILE A 83 3.14 -11.89 -5.44
N ASN A 84 3.16 -10.97 -6.41
CA ASN A 84 1.98 -10.34 -7.01
C ASN A 84 0.83 -11.32 -7.33
N GLU A 85 1.13 -12.50 -7.89
CA GLU A 85 0.11 -13.51 -8.27
C GLU A 85 -0.55 -14.23 -7.08
N THR A 86 0.03 -14.11 -5.89
CA THR A 86 -0.47 -14.74 -4.64
C THR A 86 -1.19 -13.75 -3.72
N ILE A 87 -1.27 -12.48 -4.12
CA ILE A 87 -1.87 -11.39 -3.34
C ILE A 87 -2.89 -10.56 -4.14
N HIS A 88 -3.03 -10.81 -5.46
CA HIS A 88 -4.02 -10.17 -6.33
C HIS A 88 -4.90 -11.18 -7.05
N HIS A 89 -6.18 -10.86 -7.19
CA HIS A 89 -7.20 -11.73 -7.79
C HIS A 89 -7.28 -13.10 -7.09
N VAL A 90 -6.97 -13.08 -5.78
CA VAL A 90 -7.10 -14.17 -4.81
C VAL A 90 -7.65 -13.64 -3.49
N SER A 91 -8.20 -14.52 -2.66
CA SER A 91 -8.84 -14.16 -1.39
C SER A 91 -7.93 -13.42 -0.42
N SER A 92 -6.61 -13.66 -0.43
CA SER A 92 -5.64 -13.00 0.45
C SER A 92 -5.48 -11.50 0.20
N PHE A 93 -6.06 -10.95 -0.88
CA PHE A 93 -5.94 -9.55 -1.27
C PHE A 93 -6.11 -8.57 -0.11
N PHE A 94 -7.26 -8.57 0.56
CA PHE A 94 -7.50 -7.64 1.66
C PHE A 94 -6.60 -7.87 2.89
N PRO A 95 -6.52 -9.07 3.49
CA PRO A 95 -5.70 -9.27 4.68
C PRO A 95 -4.21 -9.00 4.42
N TRP A 96 -3.70 -9.39 3.25
CA TRP A 96 -2.30 -9.15 2.91
C TRP A 96 -1.99 -7.66 2.77
N HIS A 97 -2.82 -6.90 2.03
CA HIS A 97 -2.61 -5.46 1.86
C HIS A 97 -2.83 -4.67 3.16
N ARG A 98 -3.79 -5.09 4.00
CA ARG A 98 -3.94 -4.55 5.37
C ARG A 98 -2.64 -4.70 6.17
N TYR A 99 -2.06 -5.90 6.16
CA TYR A 99 -0.81 -6.14 6.87
C TYR A 99 0.34 -5.32 6.28
N PHE A 100 0.41 -5.22 4.96
CA PHE A 100 1.42 -4.45 4.25
C PHE A 100 1.40 -2.94 4.61
N ILE A 101 0.21 -2.35 4.82
CA ILE A 101 0.07 -0.98 5.32
C ILE A 101 0.62 -0.84 6.74
N VAL A 102 0.30 -1.79 7.63
CA VAL A 102 0.81 -1.78 9.02
C VAL A 102 2.33 -1.87 9.04
N LEU A 103 2.92 -2.73 8.21
CA LEU A 103 4.38 -2.82 8.07
C LEU A 103 4.97 -1.49 7.61
N ARG A 104 4.30 -0.77 6.70
CA ARG A 104 4.74 0.56 6.25
C ARG A 104 4.67 1.60 7.37
N GLU A 105 3.57 1.64 8.13
CA GLU A 105 3.44 2.51 9.30
C GLU A 105 4.58 2.29 10.29
N GLN A 106 4.90 1.03 10.60
CA GLN A 106 5.97 0.67 11.53
C GLN A 106 7.36 1.05 11.01
N ALA A 107 7.63 0.81 9.74
CA ALA A 107 8.87 1.25 9.10
C ALA A 107 9.02 2.78 9.16
N MET A 108 7.95 3.52 8.89
CA MET A 108 7.92 4.98 8.97
C MET A 108 8.05 5.50 10.41
N ALA A 109 7.58 4.77 11.41
CA ALA A 109 7.83 5.09 12.82
C ALA A 109 9.33 5.06 13.15
N GLY A 110 10.09 4.12 12.56
CA GLY A 110 11.57 4.11 12.61
C GLY A 110 12.26 5.30 11.90
N CYS A 111 11.49 6.11 11.18
CA CYS A 111 11.86 7.37 10.56
C CYS A 111 11.25 8.60 11.26
N GLY A 112 10.62 8.41 12.43
CA GLY A 112 10.06 9.48 13.25
C GLY A 112 8.65 9.92 12.88
N TYR A 113 7.91 9.14 12.07
CA TYR A 113 6.49 9.38 11.83
C TYR A 113 5.65 8.79 12.96
N SER A 114 4.82 9.61 13.60
CA SER A 114 3.99 9.17 14.73
C SER A 114 2.49 9.18 14.47
N ASP A 115 2.06 9.78 13.35
CA ASP A 115 0.65 9.79 12.96
C ASP A 115 0.25 8.44 12.32
N PRO A 116 -1.04 8.09 12.30
CA PRO A 116 -1.53 6.91 11.57
C PRO A 116 -1.40 7.06 10.05
N MET A 117 -1.46 5.96 9.28
CA MET A 117 -1.52 6.02 7.82
C MET A 117 -2.78 6.77 7.39
N PRO A 118 -2.65 7.85 6.61
CA PRO A 118 -3.81 8.49 6.00
C PRO A 118 -4.35 7.66 4.83
N TYR A 119 -5.58 7.94 4.42
CA TYR A 119 -6.16 7.37 3.22
C TYR A 119 -6.53 8.44 2.20
N TRP A 120 -6.59 8.04 0.93
CA TRP A 120 -7.06 8.89 -0.16
C TRP A 120 -8.48 8.48 -0.56
N ASP A 121 -9.48 9.31 -0.25
CA ASP A 121 -10.85 9.07 -0.73
C ASP A 121 -10.99 9.48 -2.21
N TRP A 122 -10.76 8.51 -3.10
CA TRP A 122 -10.86 8.73 -4.55
C TRP A 122 -12.28 9.04 -5.02
N THR A 123 -13.33 8.72 -4.23
CA THR A 123 -14.72 8.99 -4.64
C THR A 123 -14.99 10.48 -4.79
N ARG A 124 -14.17 11.32 -4.15
CA ARG A 124 -14.15 12.78 -4.28
C ARG A 124 -13.52 13.26 -5.59
N ASP A 125 -12.80 12.39 -6.27
CA ASP A 125 -12.02 12.65 -7.48
C ASP A 125 -12.54 11.84 -8.69
N SER A 126 -13.83 11.50 -8.72
CA SER A 126 -14.43 10.61 -9.73
C SER A 126 -14.89 11.30 -11.02
N THR A 127 -14.38 12.49 -11.32
CA THR A 127 -14.60 13.20 -12.59
C THR A 127 -13.29 13.80 -13.12
N PRO A 128 -13.16 14.05 -14.44
CA PRO A 128 -11.95 14.65 -14.99
C PRO A 128 -11.57 15.98 -14.32
N GLU A 129 -12.56 16.81 -13.99
CA GLU A 129 -12.34 18.10 -13.33
C GLU A 129 -11.86 17.93 -11.90
N THR A 130 -12.56 17.14 -11.08
CA THR A 130 -12.20 16.92 -9.67
C THR A 130 -10.84 16.23 -9.52
N PHE A 131 -10.51 15.29 -10.42
CA PHE A 131 -9.22 14.58 -10.37
C PHE A 131 -8.04 15.51 -10.70
N ARG A 132 -8.15 16.31 -11.77
CA ARG A 132 -7.09 17.26 -12.14
C ARG A 132 -6.84 18.32 -11.07
N ASN A 133 -7.90 18.72 -10.37
CA ASN A 133 -7.83 19.72 -9.31
C ASN A 133 -7.70 19.11 -7.91
N SER A 134 -7.45 17.79 -7.83
CA SER A 134 -7.40 17.09 -6.55
C SER A 134 -6.17 17.52 -5.76
N GLU A 135 -6.38 17.89 -4.49
CA GLU A 135 -5.28 18.23 -3.56
C GLU A 135 -4.30 17.05 -3.36
N ILE A 136 -4.69 15.81 -3.70
CA ILE A 136 -3.78 14.66 -3.63
C ILE A 136 -2.64 14.75 -4.65
N PHE A 137 -2.81 15.50 -5.75
CA PHE A 137 -1.81 15.70 -6.79
C PHE A 137 -1.15 17.10 -6.74
N ASP A 138 -1.46 17.88 -5.70
CA ASP A 138 -0.81 19.17 -5.48
C ASP A 138 0.68 18.99 -5.11
N ASN A 139 1.54 19.90 -5.58
CA ASN A 139 2.99 19.82 -5.40
C ASN A 139 3.47 20.18 -3.99
N GLU A 140 2.66 20.83 -3.17
CA GLU A 140 3.01 21.18 -1.78
C GLU A 140 2.17 20.37 -0.79
N LYS A 141 0.90 20.17 -1.11
CA LYS A 141 -0.09 19.57 -0.21
C LYS A 141 -0.33 18.09 -0.45
N GLY A 142 0.14 17.55 -1.57
CA GLY A 142 -0.16 16.20 -2.01
C GLY A 142 1.09 15.43 -2.40
N PHE A 143 0.94 14.55 -3.38
CA PHE A 143 1.97 13.61 -3.84
C PHE A 143 2.65 14.09 -5.13
N GLY A 144 2.35 15.31 -5.59
CA GLY A 144 2.75 15.83 -6.89
C GLY A 144 1.87 15.34 -8.04
N ASP A 145 1.96 16.05 -9.17
CA ASP A 145 1.15 15.83 -10.37
C ASP A 145 1.70 14.70 -11.25
N ASP A 146 1.28 14.68 -12.52
CA ASP A 146 1.73 13.78 -13.57
C ASP A 146 3.24 13.88 -13.87
N GLY A 147 3.77 12.87 -14.56
CA GLY A 147 5.13 12.86 -15.03
C GLY A 147 5.35 13.80 -16.22
N THR A 148 6.44 14.57 -16.21
CA THR A 148 6.80 15.51 -17.28
C THR A 148 8.21 15.27 -17.82
N GLY A 149 9.05 14.59 -17.04
CA GLY A 149 10.45 14.34 -17.37
C GLY A 149 10.67 13.21 -18.35
N LYS A 150 11.70 13.35 -19.18
CA LYS A 150 12.07 12.32 -20.16
C LYS A 150 12.74 11.14 -19.47
N THR A 151 12.38 9.94 -19.89
CA THR A 151 13.00 8.69 -19.44
C THR A 151 13.06 7.69 -20.59
N ASN A 152 13.98 6.74 -20.50
CA ASN A 152 14.00 5.55 -21.35
C ASN A 152 13.11 4.42 -20.78
N TRP A 153 12.57 4.61 -19.57
CA TRP A 153 11.57 3.74 -18.97
C TRP A 153 10.28 3.79 -19.78
N THR A 154 9.67 2.64 -20.02
CA THR A 154 8.52 2.56 -20.95
C THR A 154 7.20 2.96 -20.31
N ASP A 155 7.15 3.00 -18.98
CA ASP A 155 5.93 3.14 -18.22
C ASP A 155 5.80 4.55 -17.68
N GLY A 156 5.57 5.51 -18.58
CA GLY A 156 5.30 6.90 -18.24
C GLY A 156 6.52 7.84 -18.30
N LEU A 157 6.40 8.96 -17.61
CA LEU A 157 7.38 10.06 -17.60
C LEU A 157 7.87 10.29 -16.17
N CYS A 158 9.12 10.76 -16.00
CA CYS A 158 9.64 11.04 -14.66
C CYS A 158 8.80 12.12 -13.96
N VAL A 159 8.56 11.93 -12.67
CA VAL A 159 8.04 12.98 -11.79
C VAL A 159 9.15 14.00 -11.51
N GLU A 160 8.97 15.23 -12.00
CA GLU A 160 9.96 16.32 -11.87
C GLU A 160 9.56 17.42 -10.86
N ASP A 161 8.33 17.39 -10.36
CA ASP A 161 7.79 18.37 -9.42
C ASP A 161 7.18 17.71 -8.17
N GLY A 162 6.94 18.52 -7.13
CA GLY A 162 6.31 18.09 -5.90
C GLY A 162 7.23 17.31 -4.95
N PRO A 163 6.68 16.66 -3.91
CA PRO A 163 7.51 16.09 -2.85
C PRO A 163 8.39 14.93 -3.32
N TYR A 164 8.06 14.28 -4.42
CA TYR A 164 8.80 13.12 -4.95
C TYR A 164 9.54 13.43 -6.25
N ALA A 165 9.73 14.71 -6.58
CA ALA A 165 10.61 15.14 -7.67
C ALA A 165 11.99 14.50 -7.55
N GLY A 166 12.44 13.81 -8.60
CA GLY A 166 13.75 13.16 -8.64
C GLY A 166 13.89 11.92 -7.75
N LEU A 167 12.79 11.37 -7.22
CA LEU A 167 12.81 10.09 -6.52
C LEU A 167 13.34 9.00 -7.46
N HIS A 168 14.39 8.30 -7.03
CA HIS A 168 14.95 7.15 -7.75
C HIS A 168 14.53 5.86 -7.05
N VAL A 169 14.11 4.87 -7.83
CA VAL A 169 13.65 3.55 -7.36
C VAL A 169 14.48 2.47 -8.04
N ASN A 170 14.65 1.32 -7.39
CA ASN A 170 15.56 0.27 -7.90
C ASN A 170 14.86 -1.00 -8.40
N VAL A 171 13.56 -1.16 -8.13
CA VAL A 171 12.75 -2.33 -8.50
C VAL A 171 11.75 -1.95 -9.61
N PRO A 172 11.60 -2.74 -10.68
CA PRO A 172 12.29 -4.00 -10.98
C PRO A 172 13.71 -3.77 -11.53
N GLU A 173 13.99 -2.57 -12.02
CA GLU A 173 15.32 -2.10 -12.36
C GLU A 173 15.45 -0.60 -12.03
N PRO A 174 16.66 -0.01 -11.98
CA PRO A 174 16.84 1.39 -11.59
C PRO A 174 16.21 2.40 -12.56
N HIS A 175 15.31 3.25 -12.07
CA HIS A 175 14.67 4.33 -12.84
C HIS A 175 14.19 5.49 -11.92
N CYS A 176 13.79 6.60 -12.52
CA CYS A 176 13.05 7.65 -11.80
C CYS A 176 11.63 7.15 -11.52
N LEU A 177 11.00 7.59 -10.42
CA LEU A 177 9.56 7.41 -10.24
C LEU A 177 8.82 8.00 -11.44
N THR A 178 7.92 7.22 -12.06
CA THR A 178 7.14 7.68 -13.20
C THR A 178 5.64 7.73 -12.94
N ARG A 179 4.98 8.68 -13.61
CA ARG A 179 3.51 8.79 -13.72
C ARG A 179 3.11 9.07 -15.15
N GLN A 180 1.87 8.71 -15.49
CA GLN A 180 1.26 9.04 -16.78
C GLN A 180 -0.26 9.00 -16.67
N PHE A 181 -0.88 10.14 -16.36
CA PHE A 181 -2.31 10.20 -16.09
C PHE A 181 -3.14 9.82 -17.30
N ASN A 182 -4.04 8.83 -17.13
CA ASN A 182 -4.96 8.35 -18.15
C ASN A 182 -6.41 8.80 -17.86
N ILE A 183 -6.61 10.12 -17.79
CA ILE A 183 -7.88 10.71 -17.39
C ILE A 183 -8.91 10.58 -18.52
N SER A 184 -9.95 9.78 -18.27
CA SER A 184 -11.09 9.61 -19.17
C SER A 184 -12.38 9.40 -18.38
N GLU A 185 -13.50 9.96 -18.84
CA GLU A 185 -14.81 9.81 -18.18
C GLU A 185 -15.20 8.35 -18.01
N GLN A 186 -14.93 7.52 -19.03
CA GLN A 186 -15.23 6.09 -18.98
C GLN A 186 -14.48 5.34 -17.89
N LEU A 187 -13.22 5.69 -17.63
CA LEU A 187 -12.44 5.05 -16.57
C LEU A 187 -12.99 5.45 -15.20
N MET A 188 -13.37 6.71 -15.03
CA MET A 188 -13.75 7.32 -13.75
C MET A 188 -15.10 6.87 -13.19
N THR A 189 -15.93 6.23 -14.02
CA THR A 189 -17.15 5.57 -13.53
C THR A 189 -16.86 4.42 -12.55
N ASN A 190 -15.63 3.87 -12.55
CA ASN A 190 -15.23 2.70 -11.75
C ASN A 190 -14.92 3.01 -10.28
N TRP A 191 -15.06 4.25 -9.80
CA TRP A 191 -14.89 4.60 -8.38
C TRP A 191 -15.79 5.76 -7.94
N THR A 192 -16.93 5.96 -8.62
CA THR A 192 -17.92 6.94 -8.17
C THR A 192 -18.49 6.53 -6.81
N LYS A 193 -18.96 7.50 -6.03
CA LYS A 193 -19.64 7.22 -4.75
C LYS A 193 -20.79 6.22 -4.93
N SER A 194 -21.60 6.38 -5.99
CA SER A 194 -22.72 5.46 -6.28
C SER A 194 -22.25 4.01 -6.46
N LEU A 195 -21.18 3.80 -7.23
CA LEU A 195 -20.64 2.45 -7.41
C LEU A 195 -20.08 1.88 -6.11
N VAL A 196 -19.37 2.70 -5.32
CA VAL A 196 -18.88 2.26 -4.01
C VAL A 196 -20.04 1.89 -3.10
N ASP A 197 -21.10 2.71 -3.02
CA ASP A 197 -22.30 2.42 -2.24
C ASP A 197 -22.93 1.07 -2.69
N GLU A 198 -23.01 0.80 -3.99
CA GLU A 198 -23.47 -0.50 -4.54
C GLU A 198 -22.59 -1.68 -4.10
N ILE A 199 -21.26 -1.51 -4.15
CA ILE A 199 -20.31 -2.55 -3.72
C ILE A 199 -20.47 -2.86 -2.23
N MET A 200 -20.68 -1.83 -1.40
CA MET A 200 -20.83 -2.00 0.06
C MET A 200 -22.08 -2.81 0.47
N GLU A 201 -23.03 -3.01 -0.44
CA GLU A 201 -24.23 -3.83 -0.24
C GLU A 201 -24.02 -5.33 -0.53
N TYR A 202 -22.88 -5.74 -1.09
CA TYR A 202 -22.64 -7.16 -1.33
C TYR A 202 -22.70 -7.96 -0.02
N PRO A 203 -23.42 -9.11 0.00
CA PRO A 203 -23.71 -9.80 1.25
C PRO A 203 -22.53 -10.60 1.79
N ASP A 204 -21.62 -11.00 0.90
CA ASP A 204 -20.53 -11.94 1.17
C ASP A 204 -19.16 -11.40 0.74
N TYR A 205 -18.09 -11.93 1.36
CA TYR A 205 -16.70 -11.55 1.11
C TYR A 205 -16.31 -11.68 -0.35
N LEU A 206 -16.67 -12.80 -1.01
CA LEU A 206 -16.23 -13.10 -2.37
C LEU A 206 -16.78 -12.05 -3.36
N SER A 207 -18.06 -11.71 -3.26
CA SER A 207 -18.70 -10.69 -4.09
C SER A 207 -18.16 -9.30 -3.78
N PHE A 208 -17.96 -8.96 -2.50
CA PHE A 208 -17.41 -7.66 -2.08
C PHE A 208 -15.97 -7.46 -2.58
N TRP A 209 -15.10 -8.45 -2.32
CA TRP A 209 -13.70 -8.45 -2.74
C TRP A 209 -13.57 -8.33 -4.26
N ASN A 210 -14.22 -9.22 -5.00
CA ASN A 210 -14.06 -9.27 -6.46
C ASN A 210 -14.49 -7.96 -7.14
N ASN A 211 -15.53 -7.28 -6.61
CA ASN A 211 -15.98 -6.01 -7.17
C ASN A 211 -15.12 -4.82 -6.71
N THR A 212 -14.62 -4.83 -5.46
CA THR A 212 -13.70 -3.79 -4.98
C THR A 212 -12.37 -3.83 -5.71
N GLU A 213 -11.79 -5.03 -5.89
CA GLU A 213 -10.48 -5.18 -6.55
C GLU A 213 -10.56 -4.79 -8.04
N ARG A 214 -11.58 -5.28 -8.77
CA ARG A 214 -11.69 -5.10 -10.22
C ARG A 214 -12.18 -3.72 -10.67
N HIS A 215 -12.95 -3.02 -9.82
CA HIS A 215 -13.48 -1.70 -10.16
C HIS A 215 -12.61 -0.60 -9.56
N PRO A 216 -12.79 -0.14 -8.32
CA PRO A 216 -12.04 1.02 -7.85
C PRO A 216 -10.53 0.75 -7.77
N HIS A 217 -10.08 -0.38 -7.21
CA HIS A 217 -8.65 -0.66 -7.04
C HIS A 217 -7.90 -0.68 -8.38
N ASP A 218 -8.27 -1.59 -9.28
CA ASP A 218 -7.64 -1.73 -10.60
C ASP A 218 -7.63 -0.42 -11.39
N ASN A 219 -8.72 0.35 -11.32
CA ASN A 219 -8.87 1.54 -12.15
C ASN A 219 -8.21 2.79 -11.55
N ILE A 220 -7.99 2.85 -10.23
CA ILE A 220 -7.15 3.88 -9.61
C ILE A 220 -5.68 3.66 -9.96
N HIS A 221 -5.20 2.42 -9.94
CA HIS A 221 -3.86 2.09 -10.47
C HIS A 221 -3.73 2.52 -11.95
N ARG A 222 -4.73 2.22 -12.78
CA ARG A 222 -4.72 2.58 -14.21
C ARG A 222 -4.79 4.07 -14.49
N ILE A 223 -5.53 4.85 -13.71
CA ILE A 223 -5.69 6.29 -14.00
C ILE A 223 -4.44 7.10 -13.68
N VAL A 224 -3.72 6.77 -12.60
CA VAL A 224 -2.43 7.42 -12.28
C VAL A 224 -1.34 7.00 -13.26
N GLY A 225 -1.39 5.75 -13.73
CA GLY A 225 -0.43 5.26 -14.71
C GLY A 225 0.97 5.13 -14.11
N GLY A 226 1.97 5.17 -14.98
CA GLY A 226 3.38 5.03 -14.60
C GLY A 226 3.68 3.79 -13.77
N ASP A 227 4.50 3.98 -12.74
CA ASP A 227 4.84 2.93 -11.77
C ASP A 227 3.60 2.43 -11.04
N LEU A 228 2.68 3.31 -10.61
CA LEU A 228 1.49 2.93 -9.84
C LEU A 228 0.60 1.95 -10.61
N LYS A 229 0.64 1.91 -11.95
CA LYS A 229 -0.13 0.96 -12.75
C LYS A 229 0.44 -0.47 -12.78
N ARG A 230 1.70 -0.65 -12.40
CA ARG A 230 2.46 -1.89 -12.65
C ARG A 230 2.57 -2.76 -11.39
N GLN A 231 3.17 -3.94 -11.52
CA GLN A 231 3.32 -4.89 -10.40
C GLN A 231 4.24 -4.34 -9.29
N TYR A 232 5.05 -3.34 -9.61
CA TYR A 232 5.90 -2.57 -8.70
C TYR A 232 5.22 -1.25 -8.27
N SER A 233 3.88 -1.24 -8.20
CA SER A 233 3.06 -0.05 -7.91
C SER A 233 3.42 0.66 -6.61
N SER A 234 3.94 -0.06 -5.61
CA SER A 234 4.40 0.52 -4.35
C SER A 234 5.66 1.37 -4.47
N ASN A 235 6.28 1.46 -5.65
CA ASN A 235 7.27 2.49 -5.95
C ASN A 235 6.68 3.90 -5.84
N ASP A 236 5.40 4.08 -6.17
CA ASP A 236 4.71 5.35 -5.95
C ASP A 236 4.20 5.40 -4.51
N PRO A 237 4.64 6.39 -3.68
CA PRO A 237 4.16 6.54 -2.31
C PRO A 237 2.63 6.63 -2.18
N LEU A 238 1.93 7.06 -3.22
CA LEU A 238 0.47 7.15 -3.27
C LEU A 238 -0.20 5.76 -3.13
N PHE A 239 0.51 4.67 -3.45
CA PHE A 239 0.08 3.30 -3.26
C PHE A 239 -0.49 3.05 -1.85
N PHE A 240 0.20 3.53 -0.81
CA PHE A 240 -0.20 3.22 0.57
C PHE A 240 -1.47 3.96 0.98
N LEU A 241 -1.72 5.16 0.46
CA LEU A 241 -2.97 5.90 0.69
C LEU A 241 -4.13 5.30 -0.11
N HIS A 242 -3.84 4.82 -1.33
CA HIS A 242 -4.77 4.02 -2.10
C HIS A 242 -5.18 2.77 -1.31
N HIS A 243 -4.24 1.90 -0.96
CA HIS A 243 -4.59 0.69 -0.22
C HIS A 243 -5.19 0.97 1.19
N ALA A 244 -4.86 2.09 1.83
CA ALA A 244 -5.54 2.50 3.07
C ALA A 244 -7.03 2.82 2.88
N GLN A 245 -7.44 3.35 1.72
CA GLN A 245 -8.85 3.52 1.37
C GLN A 245 -9.51 2.19 0.97
N VAL A 246 -8.80 1.28 0.30
CA VAL A 246 -9.29 -0.10 0.07
C VAL A 246 -9.56 -0.81 1.41
N ASP A 247 -8.61 -0.71 2.34
CA ASP A 247 -8.72 -1.24 3.70
C ASP A 247 -9.85 -0.58 4.50
N ARG A 248 -10.06 0.73 4.32
CA ARG A 248 -11.19 1.46 4.90
C ARG A 248 -12.52 0.85 4.43
N LEU A 249 -12.71 0.67 3.12
CA LEU A 249 -13.94 0.08 2.58
C LEU A 249 -14.19 -1.32 3.16
N TRP A 250 -13.15 -2.16 3.27
CA TRP A 250 -13.29 -3.48 3.87
C TRP A 250 -13.68 -3.40 5.36
N THR A 251 -13.01 -2.53 6.13
CA THR A 251 -13.32 -2.31 7.56
C THR A 251 -14.77 -1.87 7.75
N LEU A 252 -15.24 -0.90 6.96
CA LEU A 252 -16.62 -0.41 7.00
C LEU A 252 -17.61 -1.50 6.60
N TRP A 253 -17.30 -2.30 5.58
CA TRP A 253 -18.15 -3.40 5.14
C TRP A 253 -18.29 -4.47 6.24
N GLN A 254 -17.20 -4.78 6.94
CA GLN A 254 -17.19 -5.68 8.08
C GLN A 254 -18.02 -5.11 9.25
N GLY A 255 -17.89 -3.81 9.54
CA GLY A 255 -18.62 -3.14 10.63
C GLY A 255 -20.14 -3.15 10.48
N ARG A 256 -20.68 -3.29 9.27
CA ARG A 256 -22.13 -3.38 9.01
C ARG A 256 -22.78 -4.68 9.51
N ASN A 257 -21.99 -5.74 9.76
CA ASN A 257 -22.49 -7.00 10.29
C ASN A 257 -21.35 -7.79 10.94
N GLU A 258 -21.45 -8.06 12.25
CA GLU A 258 -20.43 -8.78 13.02
C GLU A 258 -20.03 -10.13 12.41
N THR A 259 -20.91 -10.82 11.68
CA THR A 259 -20.56 -12.09 11.02
C THR A 259 -19.48 -11.93 9.96
N ARG A 260 -19.31 -10.72 9.40
CA ARG A 260 -18.34 -10.41 8.34
C ARG A 260 -16.89 -10.35 8.84
N LEU A 261 -16.67 -10.28 10.15
CA LEU A 261 -15.33 -10.46 10.73
C LEU A 261 -14.79 -11.89 10.56
N HIS A 262 -15.66 -12.84 10.23
CA HIS A 262 -15.29 -14.23 9.94
C HIS A 262 -15.66 -14.65 8.52
N ASP A 263 -16.18 -13.74 7.70
CA ASP A 263 -16.51 -14.01 6.31
C ASP A 263 -15.26 -13.90 5.44
N TYR A 264 -14.75 -15.04 5.01
CA TYR A 264 -13.56 -15.17 4.19
C TYR A 264 -13.72 -16.39 3.28
N ALA A 265 -13.66 -16.17 1.97
CA ALA A 265 -13.91 -17.20 0.97
C ALA A 265 -13.22 -16.85 -0.35
N GLY A 266 -13.15 -17.84 -1.25
CA GLY A 266 -12.64 -17.69 -2.61
C GLY A 266 -11.37 -18.50 -2.87
N ASN A 267 -10.66 -18.11 -3.92
CA ASN A 267 -9.52 -18.83 -4.45
C ASN A 267 -8.20 -18.35 -3.83
N THR A 268 -7.31 -19.29 -3.51
CA THR A 268 -5.93 -19.00 -3.06
C THR A 268 -4.92 -18.94 -4.20
N VAL A 269 -5.35 -19.24 -5.42
CA VAL A 269 -4.52 -19.19 -6.62
C VAL A 269 -5.25 -18.41 -7.69
N GLN A 270 -4.52 -17.50 -8.33
CA GLN A 270 -5.07 -16.64 -9.37
C GLN A 270 -5.68 -17.46 -10.52
N ASN A 271 -6.71 -16.91 -11.17
CA ASN A 271 -7.42 -17.55 -12.29
C ASN A 271 -8.13 -18.88 -11.95
N MET A 272 -8.25 -19.24 -10.67
CA MET A 272 -9.07 -20.34 -10.20
C MET A 272 -10.35 -19.81 -9.56
N THR A 273 -11.43 -20.58 -9.62
CA THR A 273 -12.71 -20.27 -8.95
C THR A 273 -13.00 -21.19 -7.76
N ALA A 274 -12.08 -22.11 -7.46
CA ALA A 274 -12.21 -23.02 -6.34
C ALA A 274 -12.22 -22.26 -5.02
N ASN A 275 -13.14 -22.61 -4.13
CA ASN A 275 -13.18 -22.04 -2.78
C ASN A 275 -12.19 -22.81 -1.88
N THR A 276 -10.95 -22.34 -1.84
CA THR A 276 -9.84 -22.97 -1.12
C THR A 276 -9.30 -22.13 0.04
N ALA A 277 -9.76 -20.89 0.16
CA ALA A 277 -9.29 -19.95 1.16
C ALA A 277 -9.72 -20.36 2.58
N SER A 278 -8.84 -20.16 3.55
CA SER A 278 -9.05 -20.45 4.96
C SER A 278 -8.55 -19.30 5.84
N LEU A 279 -9.25 -19.06 6.95
CA LEU A 279 -8.79 -18.11 7.97
C LEU A 279 -7.41 -18.47 8.57
N GLY A 280 -6.99 -19.74 8.45
CA GLY A 280 -5.68 -20.21 8.86
C GLY A 280 -4.57 -20.07 7.81
N ASP A 281 -4.85 -19.52 6.64
CA ASP A 281 -3.83 -19.29 5.62
C ASP A 281 -2.84 -18.22 6.10
N GLU A 282 -1.54 -18.44 5.91
CA GLU A 282 -0.47 -17.53 6.34
C GLU A 282 -0.16 -16.47 5.27
N MET A 283 0.02 -15.22 5.71
CA MET A 283 0.43 -14.10 4.86
C MET A 283 1.95 -14.11 4.70
N PHE A 284 2.37 -14.64 3.55
CA PHE A 284 3.78 -14.72 3.18
C PHE A 284 4.35 -13.34 2.80
N THR A 285 5.55 -13.03 3.27
CA THR A 285 6.24 -11.74 3.03
C THR A 285 7.69 -11.90 2.57
N LEU A 286 8.09 -13.09 2.10
CA LEU A 286 9.49 -13.40 1.70
C LEU A 286 10.52 -13.15 2.82
N GLY A 287 10.10 -13.27 4.09
CA GLY A 287 10.97 -13.01 5.24
C GLY A 287 11.18 -11.53 5.56
N PHE A 288 10.48 -10.62 4.86
CA PHE A 288 10.51 -9.19 5.13
C PHE A 288 9.96 -8.84 6.52
N ALA A 289 8.95 -9.57 6.96
CA ALA A 289 8.30 -9.43 8.25
C ALA A 289 7.80 -10.80 8.76
N PRO A 290 7.47 -10.93 10.06
CA PRO A 290 6.84 -12.15 10.58
C PRO A 290 5.55 -12.51 9.83
N GLU A 291 5.30 -13.80 9.60
CA GLU A 291 4.05 -14.27 8.99
C GLU A 291 2.87 -14.11 9.97
N ARG A 292 1.69 -13.88 9.40
CA ARG A 292 0.43 -13.75 10.14
C ARG A 292 -0.66 -14.53 9.41
N ASP A 293 -1.52 -15.21 10.16
CA ASP A 293 -2.68 -15.85 9.56
C ASP A 293 -3.74 -14.81 9.19
N VAL A 294 -4.60 -15.15 8.24
CA VAL A 294 -5.74 -14.32 7.83
C VAL A 294 -6.61 -13.94 9.04
N GLN A 295 -6.89 -14.90 9.94
CA GLN A 295 -7.74 -14.69 11.11
C GLN A 295 -7.28 -13.49 11.94
N SER A 296 -5.97 -13.36 12.16
CA SER A 296 -5.38 -12.27 12.93
C SER A 296 -5.48 -10.91 12.23
N LEU A 297 -5.86 -10.86 10.96
CA LEU A 297 -5.93 -9.64 10.15
C LEU A 297 -7.37 -9.24 9.81
N MET A 298 -8.36 -10.05 10.20
CA MET A 298 -9.76 -9.76 9.90
C MET A 298 -10.32 -8.57 10.68
N ASP A 299 -9.85 -8.34 11.91
CA ASP A 299 -10.41 -7.31 12.79
C ASP A 299 -9.34 -6.25 13.15
N THR A 300 -9.56 -5.00 12.72
CA THR A 300 -8.66 -3.88 12.98
C THR A 300 -8.56 -3.50 14.47
N MET A 301 -9.48 -4.00 15.31
CA MET A 301 -9.53 -3.78 16.74
C MET A 301 -8.93 -4.94 17.55
N ALA A 302 -8.37 -5.97 16.88
CA ALA A 302 -7.82 -7.15 17.53
C ALA A 302 -6.40 -7.46 17.06
N SER A 303 -5.79 -8.46 17.71
CA SER A 303 -4.52 -9.08 17.28
C SER A 303 -3.40 -8.06 17.03
N GLY A 304 -3.31 -7.04 17.88
CA GLY A 304 -2.29 -5.99 17.79
C GLY A 304 -2.43 -5.00 16.63
N LEU A 305 -3.54 -4.96 15.87
CA LEU A 305 -3.75 -3.92 14.83
C LEU A 305 -4.15 -2.57 15.46
N CYS A 306 -5.21 -2.57 16.28
CA CYS A 306 -5.72 -1.46 17.08
C CYS A 306 -5.84 -0.09 16.35
N TYR A 307 -6.60 -0.05 15.26
CA TYR A 307 -6.94 1.18 14.54
C TYR A 307 -8.38 1.19 14.00
N THR A 308 -8.88 2.38 13.70
CA THR A 308 -10.15 2.63 13.03
C THR A 308 -10.03 3.78 12.03
N TYR A 309 -11.11 4.11 11.33
CA TYR A 309 -11.22 5.23 10.39
C TYR A 309 -12.11 6.33 10.97
N ASP A 310 -11.83 7.58 10.60
CA ASP A 310 -12.51 8.78 11.11
C ASP A 310 -14.01 8.85 10.79
N ASP A 311 -14.50 8.05 9.85
CA ASP A 311 -15.92 7.94 9.48
C ASP A 311 -16.53 6.56 9.75
N ALA A 312 -15.89 5.74 10.59
CA ALA A 312 -16.43 4.45 10.98
C ALA A 312 -17.81 4.52 11.66
N GLY A 313 -18.14 5.65 12.29
CA GLY A 313 -19.43 5.89 12.97
C GLY A 313 -20.54 6.46 12.08
N ASP A 314 -20.23 6.91 10.85
CA ASP A 314 -21.19 7.64 10.00
C ASP A 314 -22.13 6.72 9.20
N TRP A 315 -21.93 5.40 9.28
CA TRP A 315 -22.69 4.40 8.52
C TRP A 315 -23.67 3.58 9.35
N GLU A 316 -23.84 3.91 10.63
CA GLU A 316 -24.92 3.37 11.50
C GLU A 316 -26.24 4.16 11.39
N SER A 317 -26.29 5.23 10.58
CA SER A 317 -27.48 6.09 10.36
C SER A 317 -28.02 6.02 8.93
#